data_AF-A0A254UT27-F1
#
_entry.id   AF-A0A254UT27-F1
#
_cell.length_a   1.000
_cell.length_b   1.000
_cell.length_c   1.000
_cell.angle_alpha   90.00
_cell.angle_beta   90.00
_cell.angle_gamma   90.00
#
_symmetry.space_group_name_H-M   'P 1'
#
loop_
_entity.id
_entity.type
_entity.pdbx_description
1 polymer ?
#
loop_
_entity_poly.entity_id
_entity_poly.type
_entity_poly.pdbx_seq_one_letter_code
_entity_poly.pdbx_strand_id
1 'polypeptide(L)'
;MRIDENGRGAGEDPRLVSLTELAAITGRSESSLRVAGRNGLFKVSQGRVDLGKAVRAIMKDHADRTEARAVERVKKSKKIHRRVALLQEEEDASRAFALELAQVSNELASALAEIEEGLPAVVKARQGHLTLLVCRLRALSAPRG
;
A
#
# COMPACT_ATOMS: atom_id res chain seq x y z
N MET A 1 -12.91 3.63 -54.07
CA MET A 1 -11.83 2.93 -53.33
C MET A 1 -12.52 1.83 -52.52
N ARG A 2 -12.46 0.57 -52.99
CA ARG A 2 -13.13 -0.57 -52.32
C ARG A 2 -12.11 -1.21 -51.38
N ILE A 3 -12.48 -1.33 -50.11
CA ILE A 3 -11.72 -2.04 -49.08
C ILE A 3 -12.50 -3.33 -48.86
N ASP A 4 -11.86 -4.46 -49.12
CA ASP A 4 -12.48 -5.77 -48.91
C ASP A 4 -12.58 -6.04 -47.41
N GLU A 5 -13.64 -6.74 -46.98
CA GLU A 5 -14.04 -6.99 -45.57
C GLU A 5 -12.98 -7.70 -44.69
N ASN A 6 -11.82 -8.04 -45.25
CA ASN A 6 -10.69 -8.66 -44.56
C ASN A 6 -9.49 -7.72 -44.32
N GLY A 7 -9.56 -6.44 -44.69
CA GLY A 7 -8.51 -5.45 -44.41
C GLY A 7 -7.12 -5.79 -44.99
N ARG A 8 -7.03 -6.73 -45.93
CA ARG A 8 -5.77 -7.06 -46.59
C ARG A 8 -5.55 -6.08 -47.74
N GLY A 9 -4.81 -5.03 -47.45
CA GLY A 9 -4.14 -4.24 -48.48
C GLY A 9 -3.41 -5.17 -49.45
N ALA A 10 -3.60 -4.92 -50.73
CA ALA A 10 -2.96 -5.62 -51.82
C ALA A 10 -1.42 -5.55 -51.71
N GLY A 11 -0.76 -6.70 -51.88
CA GLY A 11 0.54 -6.79 -52.57
C GLY A 11 1.77 -6.13 -51.93
N GLU A 12 2.12 -6.46 -50.69
CA GLU A 12 3.52 -6.37 -50.26
C GLU A 12 4.08 -7.78 -50.07
N ASP A 13 5.06 -8.16 -50.87
CA ASP A 13 5.84 -9.37 -50.63
C ASP A 13 6.36 -9.36 -49.19
N PRO A 14 6.25 -10.48 -48.45
CA PRO A 14 6.65 -10.52 -47.06
C PRO A 14 8.15 -10.24 -46.97
N ARG A 15 8.52 -9.06 -46.46
CA ARG A 15 9.90 -8.72 -46.18
C ARG A 15 10.40 -9.57 -45.01
N LEU A 16 11.03 -10.69 -45.36
CA LEU A 16 11.64 -11.61 -44.41
C LEU A 16 12.97 -11.05 -43.94
N VAL A 17 13.04 -10.75 -42.64
CA VAL A 17 14.25 -10.25 -41.98
C VAL A 17 14.75 -11.25 -40.94
N SER A 18 16.05 -11.21 -40.66
CA SER A 18 16.63 -11.92 -39.54
C SER A 18 16.18 -11.33 -38.20
N LEU A 19 16.33 -12.09 -37.11
CA LEU A 19 16.04 -11.58 -35.77
C LEU A 19 16.98 -10.43 -35.37
N THR A 20 18.20 -10.41 -35.88
CA THR A 20 19.18 -9.35 -35.65
C THR A 20 18.77 -8.03 -36.32
N GLU A 21 18.26 -8.09 -37.55
CA GLU A 21 17.67 -6.92 -38.22
C GLU A 21 16.40 -6.44 -37.53
N LEU A 22 15.54 -7.37 -37.10
CA LEU A 22 14.34 -7.03 -36.32
C LEU A 22 14.70 -6.38 -34.98
N ALA A 23 15.77 -6.85 -34.33
CA ALA A 23 16.32 -6.25 -33.10
C ALA A 23 16.74 -4.80 -33.33
N ALA A 24 17.48 -4.54 -34.41
CA ALA A 24 17.91 -3.19 -34.79
C ALA A 24 16.71 -2.26 -35.05
N ILE A 25 15.67 -2.75 -35.73
CA ILE A 25 14.48 -1.95 -36.07
C ILE A 25 13.61 -1.67 -34.83
N THR A 26 13.42 -2.67 -33.98
CA THR A 26 12.49 -2.57 -32.83
C THR A 26 13.17 -2.07 -31.55
N GLY A 27 14.49 -1.91 -31.56
CA GLY A 27 15.29 -1.57 -30.37
C GLY A 27 15.25 -2.63 -29.27
N ARG A 28 14.81 -3.87 -29.59
CA ARG A 28 14.73 -4.99 -28.64
C ARG A 28 15.97 -5.86 -28.76
N SER A 29 16.36 -6.52 -27.67
CA SER A 29 17.41 -7.54 -27.73
C SER A 29 16.94 -8.75 -28.54
N GLU A 30 17.88 -9.40 -29.22
CA GLU A 30 17.59 -10.63 -29.96
C GLU A 30 17.07 -11.74 -29.04
N SER A 31 17.57 -11.82 -27.79
CA SER A 31 17.05 -12.76 -26.78
C SER A 31 15.57 -12.51 -26.46
N SER A 32 15.17 -11.25 -26.32
CA SER A 32 13.77 -10.86 -26.08
C SER A 32 12.89 -11.22 -27.27
N LEU A 33 13.37 -10.99 -28.50
CA LEU A 33 12.65 -11.36 -29.72
C LEU A 33 12.53 -12.88 -29.91
N ARG A 34 13.55 -13.66 -29.55
CA ARG A 34 13.47 -15.13 -29.54
C ARG A 34 12.40 -15.63 -28.57
N VAL A 35 12.33 -15.05 -27.37
CA VAL A 35 11.28 -15.38 -26.40
C VAL A 35 9.90 -14.98 -26.93
N ALA A 36 9.77 -13.79 -27.52
CA ALA A 36 8.53 -13.34 -28.12
C ALA A 36 8.06 -14.26 -29.26
N GLY A 37 8.98 -14.71 -30.12
CA GLY A 37 8.69 -15.70 -31.16
C GLY A 37 8.27 -17.06 -30.59
N ARG A 38 8.92 -17.55 -29.53
CA ARG A 38 8.52 -18.78 -28.82
C ARG A 38 7.15 -18.67 -28.18
N ASN A 39 6.80 -17.51 -27.66
CA ASN A 39 5.49 -17.22 -27.09
C ASN A 39 4.39 -16.99 -28.15
N GLY A 40 4.72 -17.18 -29.44
CA GLY A 40 3.76 -17.09 -30.53
C GLY A 40 3.44 -15.66 -30.97
N LEU A 41 4.20 -14.64 -30.53
CA LEU A 41 3.94 -13.25 -30.92
C LEU A 41 4.07 -13.04 -32.43
N PHE A 42 4.99 -13.76 -33.06
CA PHE A 42 5.16 -13.83 -34.50
C PHE A 42 5.82 -15.16 -34.89
N LYS A 43 5.59 -15.60 -36.13
CA LYS A 43 6.15 -16.85 -36.64
C LYS A 43 7.59 -16.64 -37.11
N VAL A 44 8.49 -17.48 -36.62
CA VAL A 44 9.87 -17.57 -37.10
C VAL A 44 9.99 -18.81 -38.01
N SER A 45 10.48 -18.64 -39.23
CA SER A 45 10.73 -19.73 -40.18
C SER A 45 12.17 -19.64 -40.67
N GLN A 46 12.96 -20.70 -40.50
CA GLN A 46 14.38 -20.74 -40.91
C GLN A 46 15.19 -19.53 -40.39
N GLY A 47 14.92 -19.09 -39.15
CA GLY A 47 15.58 -17.92 -38.55
C GLY A 47 15.15 -16.55 -39.09
N ARG A 48 14.15 -16.51 -39.98
CA ARG A 48 13.59 -15.30 -40.56
C ARG A 48 12.16 -15.05 -40.10
N VAL A 49 11.77 -13.78 -40.14
CA VAL A 49 10.47 -13.29 -39.67
C VAL A 49 9.92 -12.27 -40.65
N ASP A 50 8.61 -12.29 -40.87
CA ASP A 50 7.88 -11.26 -41.60
C ASP A 50 7.90 -9.95 -40.80
N LEU A 51 8.65 -8.96 -41.30
CA LEU A 51 8.89 -7.69 -40.61
C LEU A 51 7.58 -6.98 -40.26
N GLY A 52 6.66 -6.87 -41.22
CA GLY A 52 5.40 -6.14 -41.04
C GLY A 52 4.53 -6.80 -39.97
N LYS A 53 4.43 -8.13 -39.99
CA LYS A 53 3.67 -8.87 -38.95
C LYS A 53 4.33 -8.78 -37.59
N ALA A 54 5.65 -8.93 -37.51
CA ALA A 54 6.36 -8.89 -36.24
C ALA A 54 6.32 -7.51 -35.60
N VAL A 55 6.54 -6.44 -36.36
CA VAL A 55 6.45 -5.06 -35.83
C VAL A 55 5.05 -4.77 -35.33
N ARG A 56 4.00 -5.08 -36.10
CA ARG A 56 2.61 -4.90 -35.65
C ARG A 56 2.29 -5.69 -34.38
N ALA A 57 2.70 -6.95 -34.31
CA ALA A 57 2.50 -7.78 -33.14
C ALA A 57 3.25 -7.23 -31.91
N ILE A 58 4.49 -6.78 -32.10
CA ILE A 58 5.32 -6.16 -31.05
C ILE A 58 4.71 -4.86 -30.52
N MET A 59 4.21 -4.01 -31.41
CA MET A 59 3.53 -2.77 -31.04
C MET A 59 2.24 -3.06 -30.26
N LYS A 60 1.44 -4.01 -30.74
CA LYS A 60 0.20 -4.42 -30.07
C LYS A 60 0.47 -5.00 -28.68
N ASP A 61 1.40 -5.95 -28.57
CA ASP A 61 1.80 -6.54 -27.27
C ASP A 61 2.32 -5.48 -26.28
N HIS A 62 3.02 -4.46 -26.77
CA HIS A 62 3.46 -3.36 -25.92
C HIS A 62 2.28 -2.50 -25.42
N ALA A 63 1.33 -2.18 -26.30
CA ALA A 63 0.12 -1.45 -25.94
C ALA A 63 -0.71 -2.24 -24.91
N ASP A 64 -1.00 -3.51 -25.19
CA ASP A 64 -1.79 -4.40 -24.34
C ASP A 64 -1.17 -4.54 -22.94
N ARG A 65 0.17 -4.71 -22.85
CA ARG A 65 0.87 -4.77 -21.55
C ARG A 65 0.83 -3.45 -20.80
N THR A 66 0.91 -2.33 -21.50
CA THR A 66 0.88 -1.00 -20.88
C THR A 66 -0.49 -0.72 -20.30
N GLU A 67 -1.56 -1.06 -21.04
CA GLU A 67 -2.94 -0.98 -20.59
C GLU A 67 -3.18 -1.90 -19.38
N ALA A 68 -2.78 -3.17 -19.46
CA ALA A 68 -2.91 -4.11 -18.35
C ALA A 68 -2.21 -3.62 -17.07
N ARG A 69 -0.99 -3.06 -17.21
CA ARG A 69 -0.27 -2.44 -16.08
C ARG A 69 -0.96 -1.20 -15.54
N ALA A 70 -1.60 -0.39 -16.39
CA ALA A 70 -2.37 0.77 -15.94
C ALA A 70 -3.60 0.33 -15.12
N VAL A 71 -4.34 -0.66 -15.60
CA VAL A 71 -5.50 -1.24 -14.91
C VAL A 71 -5.09 -1.81 -13.54
N GLU A 72 -4.01 -2.59 -13.47
CA GLU A 72 -3.52 -3.13 -12.20
C GLU A 72 -3.07 -2.05 -11.23
N ARG A 73 -2.43 -0.97 -11.70
CA ARG A 73 -2.09 0.18 -10.86
C ARG A 73 -3.34 0.85 -10.28
N VAL A 74 -4.41 1.02 -11.07
CA VAL A 74 -5.68 1.58 -10.57
C VAL A 74 -6.31 0.66 -9.53
N LYS A 75 -6.35 -0.66 -9.76
CA LYS A 75 -6.87 -1.62 -8.76
C LYS A 75 -6.09 -1.56 -7.46
N LYS A 76 -4.76 -1.55 -7.53
CA LYS A 76 -3.89 -1.43 -6.35
C LYS A 76 -4.14 -0.11 -5.62
N SER A 77 -4.25 1.01 -6.35
CA SER A 77 -4.57 2.32 -5.78
C SER A 77 -5.92 2.31 -5.05
N LYS A 78 -6.97 1.73 -5.65
CA LYS A 78 -8.28 1.59 -4.99
C LYS A 78 -8.20 0.78 -3.69
N LYS A 79 -7.42 -0.31 -3.67
CA LYS A 79 -7.19 -1.10 -2.45
C LYS A 79 -6.48 -0.29 -1.36
N ILE A 80 -5.46 0.49 -1.73
CA ILE A 80 -4.73 1.36 -0.79
C ILE A 80 -5.68 2.41 -0.21
N HIS A 81 -6.46 3.11 -1.03
CA HIS A 81 -7.41 4.12 -0.57
C HIS A 81 -8.43 3.54 0.42
N ARG A 82 -8.97 2.34 0.15
CA ARG A 82 -9.87 1.65 1.10
C ARG A 82 -9.18 1.33 2.42
N ARG A 83 -7.92 0.89 2.40
CA ARG A 83 -7.19 0.58 3.62
C ARG A 83 -6.88 1.83 4.44
N VAL A 84 -6.53 2.93 3.78
CA VAL A 84 -6.32 4.23 4.44
C VAL A 84 -7.60 4.71 5.10
N ALA A 85 -8.76 4.62 4.43
CA ALA A 85 -10.04 5.00 5.01
C ALA A 85 -10.37 4.19 6.28
N LEU A 86 -10.18 2.87 6.25
CA LEU A 86 -10.40 2.02 7.44
C LEU A 86 -9.47 2.35 8.60
N LEU A 87 -8.20 2.67 8.32
CA LEU A 87 -7.24 3.08 9.35
C LEU A 87 -7.62 4.43 9.95
N GLN A 88 -8.14 5.36 9.14
CA GLN A 88 -8.64 6.64 9.63
C GLN A 88 -9.86 6.44 10.53
N GLU A 89 -10.82 5.59 10.14
CA GLU A 89 -11.97 5.26 10.99
C GLU A 89 -11.54 4.64 12.33
N GLU A 90 -10.55 3.76 12.32
CA GLU A 90 -9.99 3.14 13.53
C GLU A 90 -9.25 4.16 14.43
N GLU A 91 -8.50 5.08 13.82
CA GLU A 91 -7.83 6.16 14.53
C GLU A 91 -8.85 7.13 15.15
N ASP A 92 -9.88 7.52 14.41
CA ASP A 92 -10.94 8.41 14.87
C ASP A 92 -11.72 7.77 16.03
N ALA A 93 -12.03 6.47 15.94
CA ALA A 93 -12.66 5.72 17.03
C ALA A 93 -11.76 5.65 18.28
N SER A 94 -10.46 5.42 18.09
CA SER A 94 -9.49 5.38 19.19
C SER A 94 -9.36 6.75 19.88
N ARG A 95 -9.36 7.84 19.11
CA ARG A 95 -9.36 9.21 19.64
C ARG A 95 -10.64 9.52 20.41
N ALA A 96 -11.80 9.13 19.89
CA ALA A 96 -13.08 9.32 20.58
C ALA A 96 -13.07 8.62 21.94
N PHE A 97 -12.65 7.35 21.98
CA PHE A 97 -12.53 6.60 23.22
C PHE A 97 -11.54 7.22 24.22
N ALA A 98 -10.41 7.74 23.75
CA ALA A 98 -9.44 8.43 24.61
C ALA A 98 -10.02 9.72 25.24
N LEU A 99 -10.83 10.45 24.49
CA LEU A 99 -11.53 11.64 25.00
C LEU A 99 -12.58 11.26 26.05
N GLU A 100 -13.36 10.21 25.83
CA GLU A 100 -14.32 9.69 26.82
C GLU A 100 -13.60 9.26 28.10
N LEU A 101 -12.48 8.53 27.99
CA LEU A 101 -11.69 8.13 29.15
C LEU A 101 -11.12 9.33 29.92
N ALA A 102 -10.68 10.36 29.20
CA ALA A 102 -10.20 11.61 29.81
C ALA A 102 -11.33 12.34 30.57
N GLN A 103 -12.54 12.36 30.00
CA GLN A 103 -13.72 12.94 30.66
C GLN A 103 -14.05 12.18 31.95
N VAL A 104 -14.16 10.85 31.89
CA VAL A 104 -14.41 10.00 33.07
C VAL A 104 -13.31 10.18 34.12
N SER A 105 -12.05 10.27 33.70
CA SER A 105 -10.93 10.50 34.63
C SER A 105 -11.05 11.86 35.34
N ASN A 106 -11.49 12.89 34.61
CA ASN A 106 -11.70 14.22 35.18
C ASN A 106 -12.88 14.23 36.17
N GLU A 107 -13.99 13.58 35.82
CA GLU A 107 -15.14 13.41 36.71
C GLU A 107 -14.76 12.66 38.01
N LEU A 108 -13.98 11.60 37.89
CA LEU A 108 -13.45 10.87 39.06
C LEU A 108 -12.54 11.74 39.92
N ALA A 109 -11.66 12.53 39.31
CA ALA A 109 -10.79 13.45 40.04
C ALA A 109 -11.60 14.51 40.80
N SER A 110 -12.64 15.09 40.17
CA SER A 110 -13.55 16.03 40.82
C SER A 110 -14.32 15.37 41.96
N ALA A 111 -14.89 14.18 41.75
CA ALA A 111 -15.62 13.45 42.80
C ALA A 111 -14.72 13.10 43.99
N LEU A 112 -13.46 12.72 43.74
CA LEU A 112 -12.48 12.47 44.80
C LEU A 112 -12.15 13.75 45.58
N ALA A 113 -11.97 14.88 44.90
CA ALA A 113 -11.74 16.17 45.54
C ALA A 113 -12.93 16.60 46.40
N GLU A 114 -14.16 16.43 45.93
CA GLU A 114 -15.38 16.71 46.71
C GLU A 114 -15.49 15.82 47.95
N ILE A 115 -15.18 14.51 47.82
CA ILE A 115 -15.14 13.60 48.96
C ILE A 115 -14.09 14.07 49.98
N GLU A 116 -12.89 14.41 49.52
CA GLU A 116 -11.81 14.91 50.39
C GLU A 116 -12.21 16.21 51.08
N GLU A 117 -12.83 17.16 50.38
CA GLU A 117 -13.33 18.41 50.95
C GLU A 117 -14.38 18.16 52.04
N GLY A 118 -15.30 17.22 51.80
CA GLY A 118 -16.36 16.81 52.74
C GLY A 118 -15.87 16.07 53.99
N LEU A 119 -14.61 15.64 54.05
CA LEU A 119 -14.08 14.93 55.23
C LEU A 119 -14.00 15.87 56.46
N PRO A 120 -14.43 15.41 57.65
CA PRO A 120 -14.26 16.16 58.89
C PRO A 120 -12.78 16.48 59.19
N ALA A 121 -12.49 17.64 59.76
CA ALA A 121 -11.12 18.09 60.06
C ALA A 121 -10.31 17.08 60.92
N VAL A 122 -10.99 16.37 61.85
CA VAL A 122 -10.39 15.29 62.65
C VAL A 122 -9.89 14.13 61.79
N VAL A 123 -10.61 13.79 60.71
CA VAL A 123 -10.23 12.70 59.79
C VAL A 123 -9.05 13.14 58.92
N LYS A 124 -9.08 14.37 58.40
CA LYS A 124 -7.95 14.96 57.65
C LYS A 124 -6.66 15.01 58.48
N ALA A 125 -6.75 15.44 59.75
CA ALA A 125 -5.62 15.48 60.66
C ALA A 125 -5.06 14.08 60.98
N ARG A 126 -5.94 13.07 61.15
CA ARG A 126 -5.53 11.68 61.36
C ARG A 126 -4.86 11.07 60.13
N GLN A 127 -5.35 11.37 58.92
CA GLN A 127 -4.73 10.94 57.66
C GLN A 127 -3.30 11.51 57.53
N GLY A 128 -3.11 12.81 57.77
CA GLY A 128 -1.78 13.44 57.74
C GLY A 128 -0.82 12.82 58.76
N HIS A 129 -1.31 12.51 59.97
CA HIS A 129 -0.51 11.85 61.01
C HIS A 129 -0.12 10.41 60.60
N LEU A 130 -1.05 9.64 60.03
CA LEU A 130 -0.78 8.28 59.54
C LEU A 130 0.23 8.28 58.39
N THR A 131 0.13 9.21 57.44
CA THR A 131 1.10 9.36 56.34
C THR A 131 2.50 9.65 56.88
N LEU A 132 2.62 10.52 57.88
CA LEU A 132 3.89 10.81 58.58
C LEU A 132 4.48 9.57 59.26
N LEU A 133 3.65 8.78 59.95
CA LEU A 133 4.07 7.54 60.59
C LEU A 133 4.55 6.51 59.56
N VAL A 134 3.83 6.33 58.45
CA VAL A 134 4.22 5.42 57.37
C VAL A 134 5.54 5.86 56.73
N CYS A 135 5.74 7.16 56.47
CA CYS A 135 7.00 7.68 55.95
C CYS A 135 8.16 7.45 56.93
N ARG A 136 7.95 7.66 58.23
CA ARG A 136 8.95 7.38 59.27
C ARG A 136 9.28 5.91 59.37
N LEU A 137 8.27 5.03 59.36
CA LEU A 137 8.46 3.58 59.34
C LEU A 137 9.26 3.14 58.12
N ARG A 138 8.94 3.66 56.92
CA ARG A 138 9.73 3.41 55.71
C ARG A 138 11.19 3.84 55.83
N ALA A 139 11.43 5.05 56.35
CA ALA A 139 12.78 5.57 56.56
C ALA A 139 13.58 4.74 57.58
N LEU A 140 12.92 4.17 58.59
CA LEU A 140 13.54 3.27 59.57
C LEU A 140 13.80 1.86 59.01
N SER A 141 12.97 1.41 58.07
CA SER A 141 13.14 0.13 57.37
C SER A 141 14.06 0.20 56.15
N ALA A 142 14.52 1.39 55.76
CA ALA A 142 15.48 1.54 54.67
C ALA A 142 16.85 0.98 55.12
N PRO A 143 17.50 0.13 54.31
CA PRO A 143 18.82 -0.41 54.65
C PRO A 143 19.81 0.74 54.79
N ARG A 144 20.42 0.87 55.98
CA ARG A 144 21.52 1.80 56.21
C ARG A 144 22.77 1.23 55.56
N GLY A 145 23.05 1.69 54.34
CA GLY A 145 24.35 1.54 53.69
C GLY A 145 25.35 2.56 54.24
#